data_AF-A0AAV8XRZ8-F1
#
_entry.id   AF-A0AAV8XRZ8-F1
#
_cell.length_a   1.000
_cell.length_b   1.000
_cell.length_c   1.000
_cell.angle_alpha   90.00
_cell.angle_beta   90.00
_cell.angle_gamma   90.00
#
_symmetry.space_group_name_H-M   'P 1'
#
loop_
_entity.id
_entity.type
_entity.pdbx_description
1 polymer ?
#
loop_
_entity_poly.entity_id
_entity_poly.type
_entity_poly.pdbx_seq_one_letter_code
_entity_poly.pdbx_strand_id
1 'polypeptide(L)'
;MYLGRLVLKARENEGKSSINLTELISPRHFNYVVQCVKELCGEIVPSNTINRPEFNIPSLALKLGHSIKKCVNILRGMDIKAGLLLRDKEHKAFGKLIDMEWSLRISSQACSTLNTRKMNSPNILPLTEDLIKLMKYQSKKIKELSLTLKKLF
;
A
#
# COMPACT_ATOMS: atom_id res chain seq x y z
N MET A 1 8.66 -7.20 1.04
CA MET A 1 9.28 -7.53 -0.27
C MET A 1 8.29 -7.20 -1.42
N TYR A 2 7.92 -5.92 -1.64
CA TYR A 2 6.89 -5.54 -2.62
C TYR A 2 7.48 -5.13 -3.98
N LEU A 3 8.60 -4.41 -3.97
CA LEU A 3 9.32 -4.03 -5.19
C LEU A 3 9.88 -5.23 -5.96
N GLY A 4 10.36 -6.26 -5.25
CA GLY A 4 10.80 -7.51 -5.90
C GLY A 4 9.68 -8.18 -6.69
N ARG A 5 8.45 -8.19 -6.16
CA ARG A 5 7.28 -8.71 -6.87
C ARG A 5 6.94 -7.88 -8.11
N LEU A 6 7.10 -6.55 -8.04
CA LEU A 6 6.92 -5.67 -9.19
C LEU A 6 7.92 -5.98 -10.31
N VAL A 7 9.20 -6.16 -9.97
CA VAL A 7 10.24 -6.50 -10.96
C VAL A 7 9.99 -7.87 -11.57
N LEU A 8 9.61 -8.87 -10.77
CA LEU A 8 9.22 -10.19 -11.29
C LEU A 8 8.05 -10.08 -12.25
N LYS A 9 7.01 -9.32 -11.89
CA LYS A 9 5.84 -9.11 -12.76
C LYS A 9 6.21 -8.40 -14.08
N ALA A 10 7.12 -7.43 -14.01
CA ALA A 10 7.65 -6.76 -15.19
C ALA A 10 8.45 -7.72 -16.09
N ARG A 11 9.21 -8.67 -15.51
CA ARG A 11 9.95 -9.69 -16.27
C ARG A 11 9.03 -10.71 -16.94
N GLU A 12 7.97 -11.13 -16.24
CA GLU A 12 6.94 -12.01 -16.79
C GLU A 12 6.26 -11.38 -18.00
N ASN A 13 5.85 -10.12 -17.89
CA ASN A 13 5.09 -9.44 -18.93
C ASN A 13 5.94 -9.10 -20.18
N GLU A 14 7.23 -8.79 -20.03
CA GLU A 14 8.12 -8.50 -21.17
C GLU A 14 8.85 -9.73 -21.73
N GLY A 15 8.78 -10.88 -21.06
CA GLY A 15 9.51 -12.09 -21.45
C GLY A 15 11.04 -11.96 -21.37
N LYS A 16 11.56 -10.92 -20.70
CA LYS A 16 13.00 -10.64 -20.56
C LYS A 16 13.43 -10.75 -19.11
N SER A 17 14.34 -11.68 -18.82
CA SER A 17 14.85 -11.93 -17.46
C SER A 17 15.81 -10.84 -16.95
N SER A 18 16.34 -9.98 -17.84
CA SER A 18 17.35 -8.97 -17.52
C SER A 18 16.81 -7.65 -16.96
N ILE A 19 15.49 -7.47 -16.88
CA ILE A 19 14.92 -6.17 -16.47
C ILE A 19 15.33 -5.84 -15.04
N ASN A 20 16.00 -4.70 -14.89
CA ASN A 20 16.43 -4.16 -13.61
C ASN A 20 15.53 -3.03 -13.15
N LEU A 21 15.49 -2.80 -11.83
CA LEU A 21 14.67 -1.73 -11.24
C LEU A 21 15.10 -0.34 -11.76
N THR A 22 16.39 -0.15 -12.05
CA THR A 22 16.93 1.09 -12.62
C THR A 22 16.39 1.37 -14.02
N GLU A 23 16.16 0.34 -14.83
CA GLU A 23 15.64 0.47 -16.19
C GLU A 23 14.13 0.77 -16.19
N LEU A 24 13.41 0.16 -15.23
CA LEU A 24 11.98 0.43 -14.98
C LEU A 24 11.73 1.87 -14.51
N ILE A 25 12.67 2.47 -13.76
CA ILE A 25 12.58 3.85 -13.27
C ILE A 25 13.03 4.81 -14.39
N SER A 26 12.28 4.82 -15.49
CA SER A 26 12.46 5.74 -16.61
C SER A 26 11.11 6.34 -17.01
N PRO A 27 11.03 7.64 -17.35
CA PRO A 27 9.78 8.28 -17.80
C PRO A 27 9.07 7.50 -18.91
N ARG A 28 9.83 6.88 -19.81
CA ARG A 28 9.31 6.07 -20.92
C ARG A 28 8.57 4.82 -20.45
N HIS A 29 9.02 4.20 -19.36
CA HIS A 29 8.42 2.99 -18.81
C HIS A 29 7.32 3.28 -17.77
N PHE A 30 6.98 4.55 -17.52
CA PHE A 30 6.01 4.91 -16.48
C PHE A 30 4.64 4.24 -16.68
N ASN A 31 4.09 4.29 -17.90
CA ASN A 31 2.81 3.64 -18.20
C ASN A 31 2.88 2.12 -17.98
N TYR A 32 4.01 1.50 -18.35
CA TYR A 32 4.23 0.07 -18.15
C TYR A 32 4.30 -0.29 -16.66
N VAL A 33 5.03 0.50 -15.86
CA VAL A 33 5.08 0.32 -14.39
C VAL A 33 3.68 0.42 -13.78
N VAL A 34 2.88 1.40 -14.20
CA VAL A 34 1.50 1.57 -13.73
C VAL A 34 0.65 0.34 -14.07
N GLN A 35 0.78 -0.20 -15.27
CA GLN A 35 0.09 -1.43 -15.69
C GLN A 35 0.51 -2.63 -14.84
N CYS A 36 1.82 -2.88 -14.66
CA CYS A 36 2.30 -3.97 -13.83
C CYS A 36 1.81 -3.86 -12.39
N VAL A 37 1.72 -2.64 -11.84
CA VAL A 37 1.19 -2.42 -10.49
C VAL A 37 -0.31 -2.71 -10.42
N LYS A 38 -1.09 -2.31 -11.44
CA LYS A 38 -2.51 -2.65 -11.52
C LYS A 38 -2.74 -4.16 -11.52
N GLU A 39 -2.03 -4.88 -12.37
CA GLU A 39 -2.12 -6.34 -12.46
C GLU A 39 -1.70 -7.02 -11.14
N LEU A 40 -0.60 -6.56 -10.53
CA LEU A 40 -0.09 -7.11 -9.28
C LEU A 40 -1.01 -6.84 -8.09
N CYS A 41 -1.74 -5.72 -8.11
CA CYS A 41 -2.75 -5.40 -7.10
C CYS A 41 -4.10 -6.09 -7.37
N GLY A 42 -4.22 -6.80 -8.50
CA GLY A 42 -5.44 -7.44 -8.95
C GLY A 42 -6.53 -6.43 -9.25
N GLU A 43 -6.31 -5.58 -10.25
CA GLU A 43 -7.35 -4.69 -10.79
C GLU A 43 -8.52 -5.54 -11.30
N ILE A 44 -9.68 -5.38 -10.69
CA ILE A 44 -10.94 -6.00 -11.08
C ILE A 44 -11.77 -4.90 -11.72
N VAL A 45 -12.12 -5.09 -12.99
CA VAL A 45 -13.08 -4.22 -13.68
C VAL A 45 -14.44 -4.92 -13.61
N PRO A 46 -15.30 -4.60 -12.62
CA PRO A 46 -16.60 -5.24 -12.51
C PRO A 46 -17.46 -4.90 -13.74
N SER A 47 -17.99 -5.92 -14.39
CA SER A 47 -18.83 -5.81 -15.60
C SER A 47 -20.19 -5.13 -15.35
N ASN A 48 -20.59 -4.98 -14.08
CA ASN A 48 -21.89 -4.46 -13.66
C ASN A 48 -21.80 -3.21 -12.76
N THR A 49 -20.74 -2.42 -12.88
CA THR A 49 -20.66 -1.16 -12.13
C THR A 49 -20.14 -0.07 -13.05
N ILE A 50 -20.80 1.08 -12.99
CA ILE A 50 -20.46 2.30 -13.72
C ILE A 50 -19.02 2.71 -13.33
N ASN A 51 -18.06 2.18 -14.10
CA ASN A 51 -16.77 2.78 -14.45
C ASN A 51 -15.73 3.04 -13.35
N ARG A 52 -15.65 2.23 -12.28
CA ARG A 52 -14.49 2.31 -11.36
C ARG A 52 -13.83 0.95 -11.14
N PRO A 53 -12.57 0.76 -11.61
CA PRO A 53 -11.84 -0.45 -11.29
C PRO A 53 -11.56 -0.52 -9.80
N GLU A 54 -11.73 -1.70 -9.22
CA GLU A 54 -11.42 -1.99 -7.82
C GLU A 54 -10.11 -2.76 -7.73
N PHE A 55 -9.37 -2.60 -6.62
CA PHE A 55 -8.18 -3.40 -6.37
C PHE A 55 -8.45 -4.53 -5.39
N ASN A 56 -7.96 -5.73 -5.69
CA ASN A 56 -7.98 -6.82 -4.73
C ASN A 56 -7.13 -6.50 -3.48
N ILE A 57 -5.96 -5.88 -3.67
CA ILE A 57 -5.06 -5.51 -2.57
C ILE A 57 -4.73 -3.99 -2.64
N PRO A 58 -5.67 -3.11 -2.27
CA PRO A 58 -5.49 -1.67 -2.44
C PRO A 58 -4.34 -1.10 -1.58
N SER A 59 -4.10 -1.64 -0.39
CA SER A 59 -2.97 -1.24 0.47
C SER A 59 -1.60 -1.51 -0.17
N LEU A 60 -1.51 -2.51 -1.05
CA LEU A 60 -0.28 -2.83 -1.78
C LEU A 60 0.03 -1.76 -2.83
N ALA A 61 -1.00 -1.27 -3.51
CA ALA A 61 -0.89 -0.21 -4.51
C ALA A 61 -0.32 1.09 -3.91
N LEU A 62 -0.83 1.49 -2.73
CA LEU A 62 -0.35 2.65 -1.99
C LEU A 62 1.12 2.47 -1.53
N LYS A 63 1.44 1.30 -0.95
CA LYS A 63 2.80 0.98 -0.50
C LYS A 63 3.81 0.95 -1.64
N LEU A 64 3.41 0.47 -2.82
CA LEU A 64 4.26 0.44 -4.01
C LEU A 64 4.61 1.85 -4.48
N GLY A 65 3.64 2.78 -4.54
CA GLY A 65 3.91 4.17 -4.92
C GLY A 65 4.97 4.83 -4.04
N HIS A 66 4.83 4.70 -2.72
CA HIS A 66 5.83 5.21 -1.78
C HIS A 66 7.19 4.54 -1.93
N SER A 67 7.20 3.22 -2.16
CA SER A 67 8.44 2.46 -2.32
C SER A 67 9.19 2.86 -3.60
N ILE A 68 8.47 3.03 -4.71
CA ILE A 68 9.04 3.49 -5.98
C ILE A 68 9.60 4.90 -5.83
N LYS A 69 8.88 5.83 -5.17
CA LYS A 69 9.36 7.19 -4.92
C LYS A 69 10.66 7.21 -4.09
N LYS A 70 10.80 6.31 -3.11
CA LYS A 70 12.06 6.14 -2.37
C LYS A 70 13.20 5.69 -3.30
N CYS A 71 12.97 4.71 -4.18
CA CYS A 71 13.96 4.25 -5.14
C CYS A 71 14.40 5.36 -6.10
N VAL A 72 13.47 6.18 -6.60
CA VAL A 72 13.78 7.36 -7.42
C VAL A 72 14.74 8.29 -6.68
N ASN A 73 14.46 8.62 -5.42
CA ASN A 73 15.32 9.51 -4.64
C ASN A 73 16.71 8.92 -4.38
N ILE A 74 16.81 7.60 -4.16
CA ILE A 74 18.09 6.91 -4.02
C ILE A 74 18.91 7.02 -5.31
N LEU A 75 18.30 6.72 -6.46
CA LEU A 75 18.98 6.79 -7.76
C LEU A 75 19.44 8.22 -8.08
N ARG A 76 18.60 9.22 -7.81
CA ARG A 76 18.98 10.63 -7.93
C ARG A 76 20.17 10.98 -7.03
N GLY A 77 20.16 10.53 -5.78
CA GLY A 77 21.28 10.72 -4.87
C GLY A 77 22.58 10.09 -5.38
N MET A 78 22.50 8.92 -6.03
CA MET A 78 23.65 8.27 -6.66
C MET A 78 24.14 9.05 -7.89
N ASP A 79 23.24 9.49 -8.77
CA ASP A 79 23.62 10.25 -9.97
C ASP A 79 24.24 11.61 -9.63
N ILE A 80 23.71 12.32 -8.64
CA ILE A 80 24.26 13.59 -8.16
C ILE A 80 25.68 13.39 -7.61
N LYS A 81 25.89 12.35 -6.80
CA LYS A 81 27.22 12.01 -6.27
C LYS A 81 28.21 11.63 -7.38
N ALA A 82 27.73 11.01 -8.46
CA ALA A 82 28.53 10.62 -9.61
C ALA A 82 28.70 11.74 -10.67
N GLY A 83 28.08 12.92 -10.49
CA GLY A 83 28.11 14.00 -11.47
C GLY A 83 27.28 13.75 -12.73
N LEU A 84 26.42 12.74 -12.75
CA LEU A 84 25.62 12.33 -13.92
C LEU A 84 24.33 13.14 -14.02
N LEU A 85 24.43 14.42 -14.33
CA LEU A 85 23.29 15.36 -14.36
C LEU A 85 22.17 14.97 -15.33
N LEU A 86 22.50 14.30 -16.45
CA LEU A 86 21.49 13.86 -17.41
C LEU A 86 20.58 12.77 -16.81
N ARG A 87 21.16 11.80 -16.10
CA ARG A 87 20.43 10.73 -15.42
C ARG A 87 19.60 11.26 -14.25
N ASP A 88 20.13 12.21 -13.47
CA ASP A 88 19.33 12.88 -12.43
C ASP A 88 18.10 13.57 -13.03
N LYS A 89 18.23 14.24 -14.18
CA LYS A 89 17.09 14.87 -14.86
C LYS A 89 16.03 13.84 -15.26
N GLU A 90 16.42 12.68 -15.78
CA GLU A 90 15.48 11.62 -16.14
C GLU A 90 14.75 11.06 -14.92
N HIS A 91 15.48 10.71 -13.85
CA HIS A 91 14.87 10.22 -12.62
C HIS A 91 13.99 11.29 -11.95
N LYS A 92 14.38 12.57 -12.02
CA LYS A 92 13.57 13.70 -11.55
C LYS A 92 12.27 13.81 -12.34
N ALA A 93 12.32 13.63 -13.66
CA ALA A 93 11.13 13.61 -14.50
C ALA A 93 10.19 12.44 -14.14
N PHE A 94 10.74 11.24 -13.91
CA PHE A 94 9.94 10.11 -13.45
C PHE A 94 9.30 10.35 -12.07
N GLY A 95 10.04 10.95 -11.13
CA GLY A 95 9.50 11.36 -9.84
C GLY A 95 8.33 12.35 -9.96
N LYS A 96 8.41 13.29 -10.91
CA LYS A 96 7.29 14.21 -11.20
C LYS A 96 6.08 13.47 -11.77
N LEU A 97 6.27 12.49 -12.66
CA LEU A 97 5.16 11.68 -13.19
C LEU A 97 4.45 10.91 -12.07
N ILE A 98 5.18 10.36 -11.10
CA ILE A 98 4.57 9.76 -9.91
C ILE A 98 3.71 10.80 -9.18
N ASP A 99 4.25 11.99 -8.91
CA ASP A 99 3.51 12.99 -8.14
C ASP A 99 2.26 13.51 -8.86
N MET A 100 2.29 13.61 -10.19
CA MET A 100 1.18 14.09 -11.01
C MET A 100 0.11 13.01 -11.27
N GLU A 101 0.53 11.79 -11.61
CA GLU A 101 -0.38 10.80 -12.17
C GLU A 101 -0.68 9.63 -11.22
N TRP A 102 0.18 9.35 -10.25
CA TRP A 102 -0.01 8.20 -9.36
C TRP A 102 -1.24 8.33 -8.47
N SER A 103 -1.54 9.56 -8.05
CA SER A 103 -2.75 9.88 -7.28
C SER A 103 -4.01 9.54 -8.08
N LEU A 104 -4.05 9.95 -9.35
CA LEU A 104 -5.19 9.79 -10.25
C LEU A 104 -5.37 8.35 -10.74
N ARG A 105 -4.27 7.65 -11.07
CA ARG A 105 -4.32 6.33 -11.72
C ARG A 105 -4.35 5.15 -10.76
N ILE A 106 -3.84 5.33 -9.54
CA ILE A 106 -3.67 4.24 -8.57
C ILE A 106 -4.27 4.60 -7.21
N SER A 107 -3.84 5.73 -6.62
CA SER A 107 -4.14 5.99 -5.21
C SER A 107 -5.62 6.30 -4.98
N SER A 108 -6.25 7.05 -5.89
CA SER A 108 -7.68 7.36 -5.81
C SER A 108 -8.53 6.09 -5.87
N GLN A 109 -8.23 5.17 -6.78
CA GLN A 109 -8.96 3.90 -6.88
C GLN A 109 -8.71 3.04 -5.64
N ALA A 110 -7.46 2.93 -5.19
CA ALA A 110 -7.11 2.15 -3.99
C ALA A 110 -7.78 2.68 -2.72
N CYS A 111 -7.77 4.00 -2.50
CA CYS A 111 -8.47 4.62 -1.38
C CYS A 111 -9.98 4.43 -1.46
N SER A 112 -10.56 4.55 -2.66
CA SER A 112 -11.98 4.27 -2.87
C SER A 112 -12.32 2.83 -2.51
N THR A 113 -11.56 1.84 -2.98
CA THR A 113 -11.79 0.43 -2.65
C THR A 113 -11.62 0.17 -1.15
N LEU A 114 -10.64 0.79 -0.49
CA LEU A 114 -10.48 0.68 0.97
C LEU A 114 -11.69 1.24 1.72
N ASN A 115 -12.19 2.40 1.31
CA ASN A 115 -13.36 3.02 1.93
C ASN A 115 -14.60 2.16 1.72
N THR A 116 -14.86 1.65 0.52
CA THR A 116 -15.98 0.74 0.24
C THR A 116 -15.89 -0.51 1.10
N ARG A 117 -14.71 -1.13 1.21
CA ARG A 117 -14.50 -2.31 2.07
C ARG A 117 -14.71 -2.02 3.55
N LYS A 118 -14.30 -0.84 4.02
CA LYS A 118 -14.54 -0.41 5.39
C LYS A 118 -16.01 -0.14 5.65
N MET A 119 -16.74 0.42 4.69
CA MET A 119 -18.20 0.63 4.80
C MET A 119 -18.95 -0.70 4.79
N ASN A 120 -18.48 -1.67 4.00
CA ASN A 120 -19.07 -3.01 3.90
C ASN A 120 -18.59 -3.97 5.01
N SER A 121 -17.60 -3.61 5.81
CA SER A 121 -17.12 -4.50 6.87
C SER A 121 -18.20 -4.59 7.95
N PRO A 122 -18.68 -5.80 8.28
CA PRO A 122 -19.71 -5.96 9.29
C PRO A 122 -19.18 -5.42 10.61
N ASN A 123 -19.98 -4.60 11.27
CA ASN A 123 -19.62 -4.09 12.60
C ASN A 123 -19.82 -5.25 13.58
N ILE A 124 -18.74 -5.98 13.88
CA ILE A 124 -18.79 -7.14 14.78
C ILE A 124 -19.03 -6.60 16.18
N LEU A 125 -20.29 -6.68 16.62
CA LEU A 125 -20.63 -6.43 18.01
C LEU A 125 -20.13 -7.60 18.87
N PRO A 126 -19.58 -7.33 20.06
CA PRO A 126 -19.19 -8.39 20.98
C PRO A 126 -20.39 -9.28 21.30
N LEU A 127 -20.16 -10.59 21.37
CA LEU A 127 -21.21 -11.53 21.73
C LEU A 127 -21.57 -11.36 23.22
N THR A 128 -22.77 -11.78 23.60
CA THR A 128 -23.21 -11.76 25.01
C THR A 128 -22.21 -12.47 25.92
N GLU A 129 -21.56 -13.53 25.43
CA GLU A 129 -20.52 -14.26 26.17
C GLU A 129 -19.29 -13.39 26.46
N ASP A 130 -18.86 -12.56 25.52
CA ASP A 130 -17.73 -11.64 25.70
C ASP A 130 -18.07 -10.58 26.76
N LEU A 131 -19.30 -10.09 26.77
CA LEU A 131 -19.79 -9.15 27.79
C LEU A 131 -19.83 -9.79 29.18
N ILE A 132 -20.30 -11.03 29.28
CA ILE A 132 -20.31 -11.79 30.54
C ILE A 132 -18.87 -11.99 31.05
N LYS A 133 -17.93 -12.32 30.16
CA LYS A 133 -16.52 -12.50 30.52
C LYS A 133 -15.90 -11.21 31.05
N LEU A 134 -16.20 -10.07 30.40
CA LEU A 134 -15.77 -8.75 30.85
C LEU A 134 -16.36 -8.40 32.23
N MET A 135 -17.66 -8.61 32.44
CA MET A 135 -18.33 -8.36 33.72
C MET A 135 -17.70 -9.17 34.87
N LYS A 136 -17.45 -10.46 34.62
CA LYS A 136 -16.81 -11.35 35.61
C LYS A 136 -15.41 -10.86 35.96
N TYR A 137 -14.63 -10.46 34.95
CA TYR A 137 -13.28 -9.92 35.16
C TYR A 137 -13.31 -8.62 35.99
N GLN A 138 -14.16 -7.66 35.62
CA GLN A 138 -14.31 -6.40 36.37
C GLN A 138 -14.72 -6.65 37.82
N SER A 139 -15.72 -7.51 38.03
CA SER A 139 -16.20 -7.87 39.37
C SER A 139 -15.09 -8.50 40.23
N LYS A 140 -14.27 -9.37 39.62
CA LYS A 140 -13.12 -9.98 40.31
C LYS A 140 -12.08 -8.93 40.70
N LYS A 141 -11.72 -8.03 39.77
CA LYS A 141 -10.71 -6.99 40.01
C LYS A 141 -11.15 -5.99 41.07
N ILE A 142 -12.42 -5.59 41.06
CA ILE A 142 -13.01 -4.72 42.07
C ILE A 142 -12.93 -5.38 43.45
N LYS A 143 -13.28 -6.67 43.55
CA LYS A 143 -13.17 -7.42 44.81
C LYS A 143 -11.73 -7.47 45.31
N GLU A 144 -10.77 -7.84 44.45
CA GLU A 144 -9.34 -7.87 44.80
C GLU A 144 -8.87 -6.52 45.35
N LEU A 145 -9.11 -5.42 44.62
CA LEU A 145 -8.68 -4.08 45.02
C LEU A 145 -9.37 -3.60 46.31
N SER A 146 -10.66 -3.90 46.49
CA SER A 146 -11.39 -3.56 47.71
C SER A 146 -10.84 -4.30 48.94
N LEU A 147 -10.35 -5.53 48.75
CA LEU A 147 -9.71 -6.32 49.79
C LEU A 147 -8.33 -5.77 50.14
N THR A 148 -7.57 -5.31 49.15
CA THR A 148 -6.28 -4.66 49.37
C THR A 148 -6.44 -3.33 50.11
N LEU A 149 -7.45 -2.53 49.73
CA LEU A 149 -7.78 -1.27 50.42
C LEU A 149 -8.17 -1.51 51.88
N LYS A 150 -9.02 -2.52 52.15
CA LYS A 150 -9.40 -2.89 53.52
C LYS A 150 -8.26 -3.44 54.37
N LYS A 151 -7.12 -3.81 53.78
CA LYS A 151 -5.92 -4.25 54.50
C LYS A 151 -4.94 -3.11 54.80
N LEU A 152 -5.15 -1.94 54.19
CA LEU A 152 -4.30 -0.76 54.33
C LEU A 152 -4.82 0.25 55.37
N PHE A 153 -6.03 0.04 55.88
CA PHE A 153 -6.65 0.74 57.01
C PHE A 153 -6.95 -0.27 58.11
#